data_AF-A0A1I7YQG2-F1
#
_entry.id   AF-A0A1I7YQG2-F1
#
_cell.length_a   1.000
_cell.length_b   1.000
_cell.length_c   1.000
_cell.angle_alpha   90.00
_cell.angle_beta   90.00
_cell.angle_gamma   90.00
#
_symmetry.space_group_name_H-M   'P 1'
#
loop_
_entity.id
_entity.type
_entity.pdbx_description
1 polymer ?
#
loop_
_entity_poly.entity_id
_entity_poly.type
_entity_poly.pdbx_seq_one_letter_code
_entity_poly.pdbx_strand_id
1 'polypeptide(L)'
;MEEEPLSAGPKTTALYESEFCMLISLGAASLKRELQMENGVVASELPPPKPRPAILVVDEETGKIKKKMSAPDCLWDLDSDQHDMLMSHYGFIFRFVKYAGLYIPVHKENDKHPVVYYIRWLFLGVVTALASYQTIRSLLYILFRADYSAMTALTISMLTCMLTWSFQSILSIFFCIHWQRKNYFGDIFHLTHKVNRSACALEAKSWIYFVMKFAGALTALVVIVCIFTIVAVEAGLSEYFMLDVRALNVYGNEKLIPLTIIIFTYTFFIWVCCMTEFILSTIVAYFESEYFNRQLATVGKNGRDTAEELLEFYLKHCLLADVIYALDRTFEVYTFVMLGSNIPTTIFSLLAFFINLRISWYAAAFTFPSVMVCMITLVGLTAVPAKLHSSVTKIEKILYTNKYIWAPFCEKTYQIAQVFIAHVNQTDLGVSVWGFAVVSKPLILTTVSLTITYLSFLLQMKSSFVPSRVANSTAATF
;
A
#
# COMPACT_ATOMS: atom_id res chain seq x y z
N MET A 1 24.54 -52.46 31.88
CA MET A 1 23.12 -52.84 31.70
C MET A 1 22.39 -52.09 32.79
N GLU A 2 21.30 -51.40 32.44
CA GLU A 2 20.62 -50.29 33.15
C GLU A 2 21.06 -48.90 32.67
N GLU A 3 20.29 -48.41 31.70
CA GLU A 3 20.18 -47.02 31.28
C GLU A 3 19.31 -46.26 32.28
N GLU A 4 19.84 -45.20 32.90
CA GLU A 4 19.05 -44.16 33.56
C GLU A 4 18.57 -43.13 32.52
N PRO A 5 17.28 -42.70 32.56
CA PRO A 5 16.78 -41.69 31.65
C PRO A 5 17.07 -40.27 32.19
N LEU A 6 17.85 -39.50 31.43
CA LEU A 6 18.01 -38.07 31.64
C LEU A 6 16.69 -37.34 31.34
N SER A 7 16.03 -36.88 32.40
CA SER A 7 14.95 -35.90 32.37
C SER A 7 15.54 -34.49 32.25
N ALA A 8 15.33 -33.84 31.11
CA ALA A 8 15.49 -32.39 30.96
C ALA A 8 14.57 -31.91 29.81
N GLY A 9 13.49 -31.21 30.16
CA GLY A 9 12.55 -30.63 29.20
C GLY A 9 13.05 -29.34 28.55
N PRO A 10 12.23 -28.73 27.68
CA PRO A 10 12.34 -27.30 27.42
C PRO A 10 11.01 -26.56 27.68
N LYS A 11 10.99 -25.73 28.71
CA LYS A 11 10.15 -24.52 28.78
C LYS A 11 10.88 -23.42 27.99
N THR A 12 10.76 -23.38 26.66
CA THR A 12 11.35 -22.29 25.84
C THR A 12 10.39 -21.64 24.86
N THR A 13 9.15 -22.11 24.73
CA THR A 13 8.15 -21.46 23.87
C THR A 13 7.52 -20.21 24.48
N ALA A 14 7.54 -20.06 25.82
CA ALA A 14 7.00 -18.87 26.48
C ALA A 14 7.96 -17.66 26.50
N LEU A 15 9.25 -17.86 26.20
CA LEU A 15 10.23 -16.76 26.23
C LEU A 15 10.17 -15.90 24.95
N TYR A 16 9.88 -16.51 23.79
CA TYR A 16 9.84 -15.80 22.50
C TYR A 16 8.61 -14.89 22.33
N GLU A 17 7.45 -15.24 22.91
CA GLU A 17 6.27 -14.36 22.89
C GLU A 17 6.43 -13.15 23.83
N SER A 18 7.15 -13.32 24.94
CA SER A 18 7.50 -12.25 25.86
C SER A 18 8.48 -11.26 25.23
N GLU A 19 9.49 -11.73 24.50
CA GLU A 19 10.46 -10.86 23.82
C GLU A 19 9.85 -10.09 22.64
N PHE A 20 8.91 -10.68 21.90
CA PHE A 20 8.23 -10.01 20.79
C PHE A 20 7.28 -8.89 21.28
N CYS A 21 6.52 -9.13 22.36
CA CYS A 21 5.72 -8.07 22.99
C CYS A 21 6.60 -6.99 23.64
N MET A 22 7.74 -7.37 24.20
CA MET A 22 8.71 -6.43 24.78
C MET A 22 9.33 -5.52 23.70
N LEU A 23 9.69 -6.06 22.53
CA LEU A 23 10.19 -5.30 21.38
C LEU A 23 9.18 -4.29 20.82
N ILE A 24 7.88 -4.65 20.75
CA ILE A 24 6.82 -3.72 20.34
C ILE A 24 6.63 -2.61 21.38
N SER A 25 6.69 -2.94 22.68
CA SER A 25 6.55 -1.95 23.76
C SER A 25 7.77 -1.03 23.90
N LEU A 26 8.99 -1.54 23.67
CA LEU A 26 10.24 -0.76 23.61
C LEU A 26 10.27 0.15 22.37
N GLY A 27 9.79 -0.32 21.22
CA GLY A 27 9.62 0.51 20.02
C GLY A 27 8.64 1.66 20.23
N ALA A 28 7.49 1.40 20.86
CA ALA A 28 6.51 2.45 21.20
C ALA A 28 7.02 3.44 22.26
N ALA A 29 7.83 2.99 23.23
CA ALA A 29 8.45 3.85 24.24
C ALA A 29 9.60 4.70 23.67
N SER A 30 10.37 4.16 22.72
CA SER A 30 11.40 4.90 21.98
C SER A 30 10.76 5.98 21.09
N LEU A 31 9.67 5.63 20.38
CA LEU A 31 8.87 6.56 19.59
C LEU A 31 8.32 7.73 20.42
N LYS A 32 7.89 7.46 21.67
CA LYS A 32 7.44 8.51 22.60
C LYS A 32 8.58 9.41 23.07
N ARG A 33 9.82 8.90 23.19
CA ARG A 33 11.00 9.70 23.57
C ARG A 33 11.54 10.53 22.41
N GLU A 34 11.55 10.00 21.18
CA GLU A 34 11.93 10.76 19.99
C GLU A 34 10.93 11.88 19.69
N LEU A 35 9.62 11.60 19.77
CA LEU A 35 8.59 12.64 19.64
C LEU A 35 8.63 13.69 20.76
N GLN A 36 9.16 13.36 21.95
CA GLN A 36 9.34 14.33 23.04
C GLN A 36 10.65 15.13 22.91
N MET A 37 11.71 14.55 22.35
CA MET A 37 12.95 15.28 22.09
C MET A 37 12.85 16.20 20.87
N GLU A 38 12.10 15.82 19.83
CA GLU A 38 11.85 16.65 18.65
C GLU A 38 10.97 17.87 18.98
N ASN A 39 10.10 17.77 19.98
CA ASN A 39 9.31 18.89 20.51
C ASN A 39 10.03 19.72 21.59
N GLY A 40 11.22 19.30 22.04
CA GLY A 40 11.95 19.91 23.14
C GLY A 40 12.97 20.98 22.74
N VAL A 41 13.29 21.12 21.46
CA VAL A 41 14.31 22.06 20.98
C VAL A 41 13.63 23.22 20.24
N VAL A 42 13.38 24.28 21.01
CA VAL A 42 13.00 25.64 20.55
C VAL A 42 11.66 25.72 19.80
N ALA A 43 10.56 25.40 20.48
CA ALA A 43 9.29 26.03 20.18
C ALA A 43 9.29 27.45 20.75
N SER A 44 9.89 28.42 20.03
CA SER A 44 9.38 29.78 20.15
C SER A 44 7.93 29.73 19.69
N GLU A 45 6.98 30.10 20.54
CA GLU A 45 5.55 30.11 20.22
C GLU A 45 5.29 30.93 18.95
N LEU A 46 5.36 30.26 17.79
CA LEU A 46 4.76 30.75 16.57
C LEU A 46 3.26 30.81 16.85
N PRO A 47 2.63 31.98 16.70
CA PRO A 47 1.20 32.11 16.94
C PRO A 47 0.48 31.06 16.09
N PRO A 48 -0.58 30.43 16.62
CA PRO A 48 -1.33 29.41 15.90
C PRO A 48 -1.64 29.94 14.49
N PRO A 49 -1.39 29.16 13.42
CA PRO A 49 -1.60 29.62 12.07
C PRO A 49 -3.00 30.20 11.97
N LYS A 50 -3.09 31.51 11.70
CA LYS A 50 -4.38 32.19 11.56
C LYS A 50 -5.22 31.36 10.58
N PRO A 51 -6.47 31.02 10.93
CA PRO A 51 -7.34 30.30 10.00
C PRO A 51 -7.33 31.08 8.69
N ARG A 52 -6.89 30.45 7.59
CA ARG A 52 -6.94 31.09 6.27
C ARG A 52 -8.40 31.48 6.05
N PRO A 53 -8.73 32.77 5.90
CA PRO A 53 -10.10 33.19 5.69
C PRO A 53 -10.61 32.45 4.45
N ALA A 54 -11.83 31.93 4.52
CA ALA A 54 -12.50 31.35 3.37
C ALA A 54 -12.37 32.35 2.21
N ILE A 55 -11.64 31.98 1.16
CA ILE A 55 -11.40 32.85 0.01
C ILE A 55 -12.75 33.03 -0.67
N LEU A 56 -13.44 34.12 -0.33
CA LEU A 56 -14.63 34.58 -1.01
C LEU A 56 -14.15 35.16 -2.34
N VAL A 57 -14.16 34.34 -3.38
CA VAL A 57 -13.95 34.83 -4.74
C VAL A 57 -15.23 35.52 -5.15
N VAL A 58 -15.16 36.85 -5.30
CA VAL A 58 -16.21 37.62 -5.95
C VAL A 58 -16.12 37.28 -7.43
N ASP A 59 -17.15 36.64 -7.95
CA ASP A 59 -17.27 36.37 -9.38
C ASP A 59 -17.46 37.74 -10.08
N GLU A 60 -16.41 38.20 -10.77
CA GLU A 60 -16.33 39.56 -11.34
C GLU A 60 -17.45 39.85 -12.35
N GLU A 61 -17.96 38.82 -13.04
CA GLU A 61 -19.03 38.98 -14.03
C GLU A 61 -20.42 39.08 -13.39
N THR A 62 -20.63 38.48 -12.21
CA THR A 62 -21.97 38.38 -11.61
C THR A 62 -22.11 39.14 -10.31
N GLY A 63 -21.03 39.66 -9.72
CA GLY A 63 -21.00 40.32 -8.42
C GLY A 63 -21.45 39.43 -7.26
N LYS A 64 -21.71 38.15 -7.51
CA LYS A 64 -22.18 37.19 -6.51
C LYS A 64 -20.99 36.60 -5.79
N ILE A 65 -21.04 36.68 -4.47
CA ILE A 65 -20.12 35.99 -3.59
C ILE A 65 -20.42 34.49 -3.72
N LYS A 66 -19.70 33.79 -4.62
CA LYS A 66 -19.76 32.34 -4.68
C LYS A 66 -18.94 31.81 -3.51
N LYS A 67 -19.65 31.21 -2.55
CA LYS A 67 -19.02 30.42 -1.48
C LYS A 67 -18.27 29.27 -2.19
N LYS A 68 -16.93 29.36 -2.22
CA LYS A 68 -16.09 28.40 -2.94
C LYS A 68 -16.42 26.98 -2.45
N MET A 69 -16.73 26.08 -3.39
CA MET A 69 -17.03 24.70 -3.06
C MET A 69 -15.85 24.07 -2.32
N SER A 70 -16.19 23.22 -1.38
CA SER A 70 -15.39 23.03 -0.20
C SER A 70 -14.53 21.77 -0.20
N ALA A 71 -14.32 21.23 -1.40
CA ALA A 71 -13.32 20.20 -1.58
C ALA A 71 -11.92 20.83 -1.54
N PRO A 72 -10.90 20.12 -1.05
CA PRO A 72 -9.54 20.52 -1.27
C PRO A 72 -9.31 20.19 -2.73
N ASP A 73 -9.54 21.15 -3.62
CA ASP A 73 -8.90 20.98 -4.91
C ASP A 73 -7.40 21.14 -4.58
N CYS A 74 -6.75 19.99 -4.45
CA CYS A 74 -5.32 19.80 -4.64
C CYS A 74 -4.82 20.41 -5.96
N LEU A 75 -5.73 20.97 -6.77
CA LEU A 75 -5.55 21.66 -8.03
C LEU A 75 -5.70 23.20 -7.93
N TRP A 76 -6.05 23.79 -6.78
CA TRP A 76 -6.45 25.22 -6.70
C TRP A 76 -5.33 26.23 -7.01
N ASP A 77 -4.06 25.82 -6.89
CA ASP A 77 -2.89 26.66 -7.19
C ASP A 77 -2.27 26.32 -8.56
N LEU A 78 -2.93 25.49 -9.37
CA LEU A 78 -2.47 25.16 -10.72
C LEU A 78 -3.02 26.17 -11.72
N ASP A 79 -2.20 26.57 -12.69
CA ASP A 79 -2.64 27.37 -13.84
C ASP A 79 -3.80 26.66 -14.56
N SER A 80 -4.68 27.39 -15.25
CA SER A 80 -5.85 26.80 -15.94
C SER A 80 -5.47 25.63 -16.84
N ASP A 81 -4.38 25.77 -17.57
CA ASP A 81 -3.89 24.77 -18.51
C ASP A 81 -3.37 23.52 -17.77
N GLN A 82 -2.77 23.72 -16.59
CA GLN A 82 -2.29 22.65 -15.72
C GLN A 82 -3.45 21.91 -15.07
N HIS A 83 -4.47 22.64 -14.61
CA HIS A 83 -5.69 22.07 -14.08
C HIS A 83 -6.39 21.20 -15.14
N ASP A 84 -6.53 21.69 -16.37
CA ASP A 84 -7.19 20.95 -17.46
C ASP A 84 -6.40 19.72 -17.90
N MET A 85 -5.07 19.84 -17.96
CA MET A 85 -4.21 18.69 -18.21
C MET A 85 -4.30 17.67 -17.06
N LEU A 86 -4.29 18.09 -15.79
CA LEU A 86 -4.41 17.16 -14.67
C LEU A 86 -5.81 16.54 -14.59
N MET A 87 -6.88 17.29 -14.85
CA MET A 87 -8.24 16.80 -14.83
C MET A 87 -8.57 15.91 -16.04
N SER A 88 -7.95 16.13 -17.20
CA SER A 88 -8.11 15.23 -18.34
C SER A 88 -7.44 13.86 -18.12
N HIS A 89 -6.35 13.81 -17.34
CA HIS A 89 -5.58 12.58 -17.11
C HIS A 89 -5.96 11.88 -15.80
N TYR A 90 -6.15 12.65 -14.74
CA TYR A 90 -6.40 12.18 -13.37
C TYR A 90 -7.78 12.58 -12.84
N GLY A 91 -8.61 13.28 -13.62
CA GLY A 91 -9.91 13.77 -13.14
C GLY A 91 -10.85 12.66 -12.69
N PHE A 92 -10.71 11.45 -13.24
CA PHE A 92 -11.41 10.28 -12.70
C PHE A 92 -10.94 9.96 -11.27
N ILE A 93 -9.64 9.94 -11.01
CA ILE A 93 -9.07 9.69 -9.68
C ILE A 93 -9.52 10.79 -8.71
N PHE A 94 -9.41 12.07 -9.09
CA PHE A 94 -9.85 13.17 -8.23
C PHE A 94 -11.35 13.13 -7.94
N ARG A 95 -12.19 12.86 -8.95
CA ARG A 95 -13.63 12.65 -8.75
C ARG A 95 -13.87 11.47 -7.82
N PHE A 96 -13.17 10.37 -8.05
CA PHE A 96 -13.30 9.17 -7.26
C PHE A 96 -12.93 9.40 -5.79
N VAL A 97 -11.78 9.99 -5.49
CA VAL A 97 -11.36 10.38 -4.12
C VAL A 97 -12.40 11.30 -3.48
N LYS A 98 -12.95 12.25 -4.25
CA LYS A 98 -13.98 13.18 -3.81
C LYS A 98 -15.33 12.51 -3.52
N TYR A 99 -15.69 11.46 -4.27
CA TYR A 99 -17.01 10.83 -4.23
C TYR A 99 -17.05 9.47 -3.53
N ALA A 100 -15.92 8.81 -3.25
CA ALA A 100 -15.84 7.51 -2.58
C ALA A 100 -16.30 7.55 -1.10
N GLY A 101 -16.85 8.68 -0.62
CA GLY A 101 -17.27 8.86 0.77
C GLY A 101 -16.13 8.97 1.77
N LEU A 102 -14.89 8.80 1.30
CA LEU A 102 -13.68 8.87 2.09
C LEU A 102 -13.26 10.31 2.40
N TYR A 103 -13.58 11.27 1.52
CA TYR A 103 -13.20 12.65 1.74
C TYR A 103 -13.97 13.28 2.89
N ILE A 104 -13.23 13.56 3.96
CA ILE A 104 -13.70 14.31 5.12
C ILE A 104 -12.97 15.65 5.16
N PRO A 105 -13.68 16.79 4.99
CA PRO A 105 -13.03 18.10 5.08
C PRO A 105 -12.50 18.36 6.49
N VAL A 106 -11.35 19.03 6.59
CA VAL A 106 -10.71 19.33 7.88
C VAL A 106 -11.61 20.21 8.77
N HIS A 107 -12.39 21.09 8.15
CA HIS A 107 -13.31 21.99 8.82
C HIS A 107 -14.74 21.76 8.33
N LYS A 108 -15.71 21.75 9.25
CA LYS A 108 -17.15 21.60 8.95
C LYS A 108 -17.67 22.65 7.95
N GLU A 109 -17.05 23.83 7.96
CA GLU A 109 -17.40 24.96 7.09
C GLU A 109 -17.00 24.69 5.63
N ASN A 110 -16.04 23.78 5.47
CA ASN A 110 -15.59 23.27 4.20
C ASN A 110 -16.41 22.02 3.78
N ASP A 111 -17.66 21.87 4.19
CA ASP A 111 -18.57 20.92 3.54
C ASP A 111 -19.76 21.66 2.90
N LYS A 112 -20.45 21.01 1.95
CA LYS A 112 -21.67 21.57 1.33
C LYS A 112 -22.70 21.95 2.40
N HIS A 113 -22.79 21.13 3.44
CA HIS A 113 -23.67 21.35 4.59
C HIS A 113 -23.07 20.72 5.84
N PRO A 114 -23.14 21.36 7.03
CA PRO A 114 -22.57 20.81 8.26
C PRO A 114 -23.16 19.46 8.66
N VAL A 115 -24.44 19.20 8.31
CA VAL A 115 -25.08 17.90 8.57
C VAL A 115 -24.43 16.78 7.74
N VAL A 116 -24.06 17.04 6.48
CA VAL A 116 -23.41 16.04 5.61
C VAL A 116 -22.05 15.64 6.19
N TYR A 117 -21.31 16.60 6.73
CA TYR A 117 -20.04 16.36 7.42
C TYR A 117 -20.19 15.36 8.58
N TYR A 118 -21.17 15.57 9.47
CA TYR A 118 -21.42 14.66 10.59
C TYR A 118 -21.93 13.29 10.12
N ILE A 119 -22.77 13.23 9.08
CA ILE A 119 -23.24 11.96 8.50
C ILE A 119 -22.08 11.15 7.94
N ARG A 120 -21.12 11.78 7.25
CA ARG A 120 -19.92 11.08 6.73
C ARG A 120 -19.06 10.51 7.85
N TRP A 121 -18.79 11.31 8.89
CA TRP A 121 -18.05 10.85 10.07
C TRP A 121 -18.77 9.70 10.78
N LEU A 122 -20.09 9.81 10.96
CA LEU A 122 -20.89 8.77 11.58
C LEU A 122 -20.84 7.49 10.75
N PHE A 123 -21.03 7.58 9.43
CA PHE A 123 -20.98 6.44 8.53
C PHE A 123 -19.61 5.76 8.57
N LEU A 124 -18.52 6.52 8.40
CA LEU A 124 -17.17 5.97 8.41
C LEU A 124 -16.83 5.37 9.78
N GLY A 125 -17.18 6.06 10.87
CA GLY A 125 -16.98 5.57 12.23
C GLY A 125 -17.72 4.28 12.51
N VAL A 126 -18.99 4.16 12.08
CA VAL A 126 -19.80 2.94 12.22
C VAL A 126 -19.19 1.81 11.40
N VAL A 127 -18.84 2.04 10.14
CA VAL A 127 -18.26 1.00 9.28
C VAL A 127 -16.91 0.52 9.83
N THR A 128 -16.04 1.43 10.25
CA THR A 128 -14.75 1.07 10.87
C THR A 128 -14.95 0.31 12.17
N ALA A 129 -15.90 0.71 13.02
CA ALA A 129 -16.20 0.01 14.27
C ALA A 129 -16.71 -1.41 14.01
N LEU A 130 -17.64 -1.59 13.06
CA LEU A 130 -18.18 -2.89 12.69
C LEU A 130 -17.11 -3.79 12.03
N ALA A 131 -16.30 -3.25 11.13
CA ALA A 131 -15.19 -3.98 10.52
C ALA A 131 -14.13 -4.39 11.56
N SER A 132 -13.84 -3.52 12.53
CA SER A 132 -12.91 -3.83 13.63
C SER A 132 -13.48 -4.91 14.54
N TYR A 133 -14.77 -4.82 14.88
CA TYR A 133 -15.47 -5.87 15.62
C TYR A 133 -15.41 -7.21 14.88
N GLN A 134 -15.68 -7.21 13.57
CA GLN A 134 -15.56 -8.38 12.71
C GLN A 134 -14.16 -8.98 12.74
N THR A 135 -13.13 -8.16 12.54
CA THR A 135 -11.73 -8.58 12.54
C THR A 135 -11.32 -9.19 13.88
N ILE A 136 -11.65 -8.53 14.99
CA ILE A 136 -11.37 -9.02 16.35
C ILE A 136 -12.12 -10.33 16.60
N ARG A 137 -13.39 -10.41 16.20
CA ARG A 137 -14.19 -11.61 16.41
C ARG A 137 -13.68 -12.79 15.59
N SER A 138 -13.29 -12.58 14.34
CA SER A 138 -12.65 -13.59 13.49
C SER A 138 -11.31 -14.04 14.08
N LEU A 139 -10.50 -13.12 14.61
CA LEU A 139 -9.26 -13.46 15.32
C LEU A 139 -9.54 -14.35 16.54
N LEU A 140 -10.49 -13.96 17.40
CA LEU A 140 -10.88 -14.75 18.57
C LEU A 140 -11.45 -16.12 18.18
N TYR A 141 -12.18 -16.20 17.06
CA TYR A 141 -12.67 -17.48 16.55
C TYR A 141 -11.50 -18.38 16.12
N ILE A 142 -10.53 -17.86 15.36
CA ILE A 142 -9.32 -18.60 14.98
C ILE A 142 -8.57 -19.10 16.22
N LEU A 143 -8.35 -18.22 17.19
CA LEU A 143 -7.53 -18.54 18.37
C LEU A 143 -8.17 -19.56 19.31
N PHE A 144 -9.48 -19.45 19.56
CA PHE A 144 -10.14 -20.20 20.63
C PHE A 144 -11.11 -21.27 20.18
N ARG A 145 -11.59 -21.24 18.93
CA ARG A 145 -12.68 -22.13 18.45
C ARG A 145 -12.38 -22.88 17.18
N ALA A 146 -11.26 -22.60 16.50
CA ALA A 146 -10.89 -23.39 15.34
C ALA A 146 -10.45 -24.79 15.80
N ASP A 147 -11.28 -25.79 15.53
CA ASP A 147 -10.86 -27.19 15.66
C ASP A 147 -9.72 -27.43 14.66
N TYR A 148 -8.61 -28.08 15.02
CA TYR A 148 -7.41 -28.22 14.15
C TYR A 148 -7.39 -29.53 13.32
N SER A 149 -8.56 -29.99 12.85
CA SER A 149 -8.69 -31.08 11.87
C SER A 149 -8.15 -30.75 10.46
N ALA A 150 -8.09 -31.74 9.56
CA ALA A 150 -7.59 -31.54 8.19
C ALA A 150 -8.51 -30.66 7.30
N MET A 151 -9.84 -30.75 7.48
CA MET A 151 -10.82 -29.87 6.83
C MET A 151 -10.68 -28.43 7.34
N THR A 152 -10.43 -28.27 8.64
CA THR A 152 -10.30 -26.97 9.25
C THR A 152 -8.96 -26.29 9.00
N ALA A 153 -7.89 -27.01 8.63
CA ALA A 153 -6.66 -26.37 8.15
C ALA A 153 -6.89 -25.48 6.91
N LEU A 154 -7.85 -25.86 6.06
CA LEU A 154 -8.28 -25.04 4.93
C LEU A 154 -9.05 -23.81 5.42
N THR A 155 -10.03 -24.03 6.30
CA THR A 155 -10.84 -22.98 6.89
C THR A 155 -9.99 -21.96 7.63
N ILE A 156 -9.00 -22.41 8.40
CA ILE A 156 -8.03 -21.59 9.12
C ILE A 156 -7.21 -20.77 8.12
N SER A 157 -6.71 -21.36 7.03
CA SER A 157 -5.95 -20.63 6.02
C SER A 157 -6.78 -19.55 5.34
N MET A 158 -8.02 -19.88 4.93
CA MET A 158 -8.95 -18.92 4.32
C MET A 158 -9.34 -17.81 5.30
N LEU A 159 -9.66 -18.17 6.55
CA LEU A 159 -10.04 -17.22 7.60
C LEU A 159 -8.87 -16.32 8.00
N THR A 160 -7.64 -16.84 7.97
CA THR A 160 -6.42 -16.05 8.16
C THR A 160 -6.25 -15.04 7.04
N CYS A 161 -6.51 -15.41 5.78
CA CYS A 161 -6.48 -14.46 4.65
C CYS A 161 -7.58 -13.40 4.76
N MET A 162 -8.78 -13.79 5.16
CA MET A 162 -9.86 -12.82 5.43
C MET A 162 -9.51 -11.87 6.57
N LEU A 163 -8.89 -12.39 7.63
CA LEU A 163 -8.44 -11.60 8.78
C LEU A 163 -7.39 -10.57 8.36
N THR A 164 -6.37 -10.98 7.60
CA THR A 164 -5.30 -10.08 7.16
C THR A 164 -5.81 -9.05 6.16
N TRP A 165 -6.69 -9.42 5.23
CA TRP A 165 -7.33 -8.46 4.33
C TRP A 165 -8.22 -7.47 5.07
N SER A 166 -8.97 -7.92 6.07
CA SER A 166 -9.79 -7.03 6.91
C SER A 166 -8.91 -6.06 7.69
N PHE A 167 -7.80 -6.55 8.26
CA PHE A 167 -6.80 -5.74 8.95
C PHE A 167 -6.17 -4.68 8.02
N GLN A 168 -5.69 -5.09 6.85
CA GLN A 168 -5.14 -4.18 5.82
C GLN A 168 -6.18 -3.13 5.40
N SER A 169 -7.44 -3.53 5.27
CA SER A 169 -8.53 -2.64 4.90
C SER A 169 -8.85 -1.60 5.95
N ILE A 170 -8.90 -1.99 7.22
CA ILE A 170 -9.11 -1.07 8.34
C ILE A 170 -7.96 -0.08 8.43
N LEU A 171 -6.71 -0.54 8.31
CA LEU A 171 -5.55 0.35 8.30
C LEU A 171 -5.58 1.33 7.12
N SER A 172 -6.01 0.87 5.94
CA SER A 172 -6.16 1.73 4.76
C SER A 172 -7.16 2.86 5.00
N ILE A 173 -8.23 2.63 5.76
CA ILE A 173 -9.15 3.69 6.17
C ILE A 173 -8.40 4.75 7.00
N PHE A 174 -7.63 4.32 8.01
CA PHE A 174 -6.88 5.25 8.86
C PHE A 174 -5.82 6.03 8.07
N PHE A 175 -5.09 5.37 7.17
CA PHE A 175 -4.12 6.03 6.30
C PHE A 175 -4.79 7.00 5.34
N CYS A 176 -5.91 6.63 4.71
CA CYS A 176 -6.66 7.52 3.82
C CYS A 176 -7.10 8.79 4.55
N ILE A 177 -7.69 8.68 5.76
CA ILE A 177 -8.05 9.83 6.59
C ILE A 177 -6.81 10.67 6.93
N HIS A 178 -5.71 10.01 7.32
CA HIS A 178 -4.47 10.69 7.69
C HIS A 178 -3.89 11.50 6.51
N TRP A 179 -3.78 10.87 5.34
CA TRP A 179 -3.23 11.48 4.13
C TRP A 179 -4.09 12.64 3.63
N GLN A 180 -5.41 12.48 3.67
CA GLN A 180 -6.33 13.56 3.31
C GLN A 180 -6.23 14.76 4.26
N ARG A 181 -6.16 14.52 5.57
CA ARG A 181 -6.04 15.60 6.57
C ARG A 181 -4.74 16.39 6.42
N LYS A 182 -3.66 15.73 6.01
CA LYS A 182 -2.36 16.34 5.77
C LYS A 182 -2.18 16.88 4.36
N ASN A 183 -3.10 16.59 3.45
CA ASN A 183 -3.04 16.95 2.03
C ASN A 183 -1.78 16.44 1.31
N TYR A 184 -1.24 15.28 1.72
CA TYR A 184 0.01 14.76 1.13
C TYR A 184 -0.07 14.56 -0.38
N PHE A 185 -1.23 14.13 -0.90
CA PHE A 185 -1.42 13.98 -2.35
C PHE A 185 -1.29 15.31 -3.09
N GLY A 186 -1.88 16.38 -2.55
CA GLY A 186 -1.75 17.72 -3.13
C GLY A 186 -0.28 18.15 -3.16
N ASP A 187 0.45 17.91 -2.08
CA ASP A 187 1.87 18.24 -1.98
C ASP A 187 2.72 17.45 -2.99
N ILE A 188 2.51 16.13 -3.09
CA ILE A 188 3.21 15.26 -4.06
C ILE A 188 2.93 15.71 -5.50
N PHE A 189 1.67 15.99 -5.85
CA PHE A 189 1.31 16.43 -7.20
C PHE A 189 1.94 17.79 -7.53
N HIS A 190 1.88 18.74 -6.61
CA HIS A 190 2.46 20.06 -6.79
C HIS A 190 3.98 20.00 -6.92
N LEU A 191 4.66 19.21 -6.08
CA LEU A 191 6.11 18.99 -6.19
C LEU A 191 6.47 18.34 -7.52
N THR A 192 5.73 17.29 -7.93
CA THR A 192 5.97 16.61 -9.22
C THR A 192 5.80 17.58 -10.39
N HIS A 193 4.79 18.44 -10.35
CA HIS A 193 4.57 19.42 -11.39
C HIS A 193 5.74 20.41 -11.52
N LYS A 194 6.34 20.84 -10.40
CA LYS A 194 7.45 21.80 -10.41
C LYS A 194 8.69 21.29 -11.15
N VAL A 195 8.91 19.97 -11.22
CA VAL A 195 10.14 19.39 -11.79
C VAL A 195 10.20 19.59 -13.31
N ASN A 196 9.24 19.07 -14.08
CA ASN A 196 9.20 19.22 -15.55
C ASN A 196 7.86 19.74 -16.09
N ARG A 197 7.08 20.50 -15.31
CA ARG A 197 5.74 20.99 -15.69
C ARG A 197 4.81 19.87 -16.15
N SER A 198 5.00 18.68 -15.58
CA SER A 198 4.25 17.45 -15.92
C SER A 198 4.32 17.04 -17.40
N ALA A 199 5.38 17.38 -18.13
CA ALA A 199 5.59 16.90 -19.50
C ALA A 199 5.56 15.35 -19.60
N CYS A 200 5.97 14.66 -18.53
CA CYS A 200 5.96 13.20 -18.44
C CYS A 200 4.54 12.58 -18.35
N ALA A 201 3.51 13.38 -18.03
CA ALA A 201 2.17 12.87 -17.76
C ALA A 201 1.53 12.17 -18.97
N LEU A 202 1.94 12.56 -20.18
CA LEU A 202 1.51 11.92 -21.43
C LEU A 202 2.01 10.47 -21.55
N GLU A 203 3.26 10.20 -21.16
CA GLU A 203 3.82 8.84 -21.16
C GLU A 203 3.25 8.00 -20.01
N ALA A 204 3.06 8.62 -18.84
CA ALA A 204 2.47 7.97 -17.67
C ALA A 204 1.00 7.57 -17.91
N LYS A 205 0.28 8.28 -18.80
CA LYS A 205 -1.15 8.09 -19.08
C LYS A 205 -1.52 6.63 -19.31
N SER A 206 -0.80 5.93 -20.19
CA SER A 206 -1.11 4.54 -20.54
C SER A 206 -1.01 3.63 -19.31
N TRP A 207 0.01 3.83 -18.48
CA TRP A 207 0.22 3.07 -17.24
C TRP A 207 -0.83 3.42 -16.17
N ILE A 208 -1.18 4.68 -16.02
CA ILE A 208 -2.25 5.12 -15.11
C ILE A 208 -3.57 4.45 -15.49
N TYR A 209 -3.96 4.49 -16.77
CA TYR A 209 -5.17 3.79 -17.23
C TYR A 209 -5.11 2.29 -17.03
N PHE A 210 -3.94 1.67 -17.25
CA PHE A 210 -3.74 0.25 -17.01
C PHE A 210 -3.99 -0.10 -15.53
N VAL A 211 -3.36 0.63 -14.60
CA VAL A 211 -3.53 0.42 -13.16
C VAL A 211 -4.99 0.65 -12.75
N MET A 212 -5.65 1.69 -13.26
CA MET A 212 -7.06 1.98 -12.95
C MET A 212 -8.00 0.91 -13.47
N LYS A 213 -7.82 0.43 -14.71
CA LYS A 213 -8.61 -0.68 -15.27
C LYS A 213 -8.41 -1.94 -14.44
N PHE A 214 -7.18 -2.20 -14.03
CA PHE A 214 -6.83 -3.35 -13.21
C PHE A 214 -7.48 -3.27 -11.83
N ALA A 215 -7.39 -2.13 -11.14
CA ALA A 215 -8.06 -1.89 -9.85
C ALA A 215 -9.59 -2.01 -9.96
N GLY A 216 -10.17 -1.50 -11.05
CA GLY A 216 -11.59 -1.65 -11.35
C GLY A 216 -11.99 -3.11 -11.57
N ALA A 217 -11.21 -3.88 -12.32
CA ALA A 217 -11.44 -5.31 -12.53
C ALA A 217 -11.33 -6.11 -11.22
N LEU A 218 -10.34 -5.80 -10.38
CA LEU A 218 -10.17 -6.41 -9.06
C LEU A 218 -11.38 -6.12 -8.15
N THR A 219 -11.83 -4.85 -8.12
CA THR A 219 -13.02 -4.44 -7.36
C THR A 219 -14.26 -5.18 -7.86
N ALA A 220 -14.48 -5.23 -9.18
CA ALA A 220 -15.61 -5.93 -9.77
C ALA A 220 -15.59 -7.43 -9.44
N LEU A 221 -14.43 -8.07 -9.49
CA LEU A 221 -14.26 -9.47 -9.12
C LEU A 221 -14.67 -9.73 -7.66
N VAL A 222 -14.22 -8.89 -6.72
CA VAL A 222 -14.60 -9.03 -5.31
C VAL A 222 -16.09 -8.80 -5.12
N VAL A 223 -16.68 -7.80 -5.76
CA VAL A 223 -18.13 -7.56 -5.72
C VAL A 223 -18.90 -8.78 -6.23
N ILE A 224 -18.48 -9.39 -7.34
CA ILE A 224 -19.10 -10.61 -7.89
C ILE A 224 -19.02 -11.76 -6.88
N VAL A 225 -17.84 -12.00 -6.30
CA VAL A 225 -17.64 -13.05 -5.28
C VAL A 225 -18.51 -12.77 -4.05
N CYS A 226 -18.63 -11.52 -3.62
CA CYS A 226 -19.46 -11.14 -2.47
C CYS A 226 -20.96 -11.34 -2.76
N ILE A 227 -21.46 -10.91 -3.92
CA ILE A 227 -22.85 -11.14 -4.34
C ILE A 227 -23.14 -12.63 -4.42
N PHE A 228 -22.25 -13.40 -5.05
CA PHE A 228 -22.38 -14.84 -5.14
C PHE A 228 -22.41 -15.51 -3.76
N THR A 229 -21.57 -15.05 -2.83
CA THR A 229 -21.55 -15.53 -1.44
C THR A 229 -22.87 -15.23 -0.73
N ILE A 230 -23.43 -14.02 -0.89
CA ILE A 230 -24.73 -13.64 -0.31
C ILE A 230 -25.83 -14.56 -0.84
N VAL A 231 -25.89 -14.74 -2.17
CA VAL A 231 -26.89 -15.61 -2.81
C VAL A 231 -26.74 -17.06 -2.35
N ALA A 232 -25.51 -17.56 -2.23
CA ALA A 232 -25.24 -18.92 -1.77
C ALA A 232 -25.70 -19.14 -0.31
N VAL A 233 -25.50 -18.16 0.57
CA VAL A 233 -25.95 -18.23 1.97
C VAL A 233 -27.48 -18.20 2.05
N GLU A 234 -28.13 -17.27 1.35
CA GLU A 234 -29.60 -17.14 1.35
C GLU A 234 -30.31 -18.35 0.71
N ALA A 235 -29.70 -18.96 -0.31
CA ALA A 235 -30.23 -20.15 -0.97
C ALA A 235 -29.95 -21.46 -0.22
N GLY A 236 -29.24 -21.42 0.92
CA GLY A 236 -28.84 -22.63 1.66
C GLY A 236 -27.81 -23.49 0.91
N LEU A 237 -27.07 -22.92 -0.05
CA LEU A 237 -26.03 -23.61 -0.84
C LEU A 237 -24.64 -23.56 -0.17
N SER A 238 -24.55 -23.06 1.06
CA SER A 238 -23.27 -22.84 1.77
C SER A 238 -22.44 -24.11 1.94
N GLU A 239 -23.07 -25.28 2.11
CA GLU A 239 -22.39 -26.57 2.26
C GLU A 239 -21.60 -26.96 1.01
N TYR A 240 -22.05 -26.54 -0.18
CA TYR A 240 -21.38 -26.85 -1.45
C TYR A 240 -20.12 -26.02 -1.69
N PHE A 241 -20.00 -24.85 -1.07
CA PHE A 241 -18.88 -23.92 -1.29
C PHE A 241 -17.77 -24.03 -0.24
N MET A 242 -17.85 -25.01 0.67
CA MET A 242 -16.92 -25.15 1.80
C MET A 242 -16.77 -23.85 2.61
N LEU A 243 -17.81 -23.02 2.62
CA LEU A 243 -17.86 -21.78 3.40
C LEU A 243 -18.21 -22.13 4.84
N ASP A 244 -17.33 -21.81 5.79
CA ASP A 244 -17.65 -21.93 7.21
C ASP A 244 -18.62 -20.82 7.59
N VAL A 245 -19.92 -21.12 7.52
CA VAL A 245 -21.02 -20.21 7.89
C VAL A 245 -20.86 -19.73 9.33
N ARG A 246 -20.28 -20.53 10.24
CA ARG A 246 -20.04 -20.12 11.63
C ARG A 246 -18.99 -19.03 11.72
N ALA A 247 -17.97 -19.06 10.87
CA ALA A 247 -16.96 -18.02 10.78
C ALA A 247 -17.52 -16.71 10.21
N LEU A 248 -18.48 -16.79 9.29
CA LEU A 248 -19.18 -15.62 8.72
C LEU A 248 -20.26 -15.06 9.65
N ASN A 249 -20.80 -15.87 10.56
CA ASN A 249 -21.82 -15.48 11.55
C ASN A 249 -21.22 -14.70 12.74
N VAL A 250 -20.55 -13.60 12.41
CA VAL A 250 -19.84 -12.73 13.36
C VAL A 250 -20.79 -12.07 14.35
N TYR A 251 -21.98 -11.68 13.91
CA TYR A 251 -22.99 -10.98 14.72
C TYR A 251 -23.93 -11.94 15.47
N GLY A 252 -23.68 -13.24 15.44
CA GLY A 252 -24.45 -14.26 16.16
C GLY A 252 -25.80 -14.62 15.55
N ASN A 253 -26.25 -13.92 14.50
CA ASN A 253 -27.43 -14.24 13.72
C ASN A 253 -27.07 -14.44 12.24
N GLU A 254 -27.45 -15.59 11.68
CA GLU A 254 -27.17 -15.94 10.28
C GLU A 254 -27.79 -14.94 9.29
N LYS A 255 -28.93 -14.32 9.66
CA LYS A 255 -29.57 -13.27 8.85
C LYS A 255 -28.72 -11.99 8.70
N LEU A 256 -27.67 -11.83 9.52
CA LEU A 256 -26.74 -10.71 9.46
C LEU A 256 -25.47 -11.03 8.67
N ILE A 257 -25.33 -12.23 8.10
CA ILE A 257 -24.19 -12.58 7.22
C ILE A 257 -24.08 -11.64 6.01
N PRO A 258 -25.18 -11.24 5.33
CA PRO A 258 -25.09 -10.27 4.24
C PRO A 258 -24.48 -8.93 4.67
N LEU A 259 -24.77 -8.48 5.90
CA LEU A 259 -24.18 -7.27 6.47
C LEU A 259 -22.66 -7.40 6.63
N THR A 260 -22.19 -8.54 7.16
CA THR A 260 -20.76 -8.86 7.26
C THR A 260 -20.06 -8.77 5.90
N ILE A 261 -20.69 -9.34 4.87
CA ILE A 261 -20.13 -9.34 3.50
C ILE A 261 -20.10 -7.92 2.94
N ILE A 262 -21.17 -7.13 3.09
CA ILE A 262 -21.23 -5.74 2.61
C ILE A 262 -20.15 -4.87 3.27
N ILE A 263 -19.98 -4.99 4.59
CA ILE A 263 -18.94 -4.25 5.33
C ILE A 263 -17.56 -4.63 4.81
N PHE A 264 -17.30 -5.94 4.68
CA PHE A 264 -16.03 -6.43 4.14
C PHE A 264 -15.77 -5.89 2.73
N THR A 265 -16.74 -5.96 1.81
CA THR A 265 -16.61 -5.42 0.44
C THR A 265 -16.29 -3.93 0.45
N TYR A 266 -16.98 -3.14 1.29
CA TYR A 266 -16.72 -1.70 1.39
C TYR A 266 -15.32 -1.41 1.91
N THR A 267 -14.88 -2.09 2.98
CA THR A 267 -13.53 -1.88 3.51
C THR A 267 -12.45 -2.33 2.51
N PHE A 268 -12.68 -3.43 1.80
CA PHE A 268 -11.77 -3.94 0.78
C PHE A 268 -11.66 -2.97 -0.40
N PHE A 269 -12.78 -2.35 -0.80
CA PHE A 269 -12.76 -1.29 -1.81
C PHE A 269 -11.82 -0.15 -1.39
N ILE A 270 -11.90 0.33 -0.15
CA ILE A 270 -11.01 1.38 0.37
C ILE A 270 -9.54 0.96 0.31
N TRP A 271 -9.24 -0.29 0.65
CA TRP A 271 -7.90 -0.85 0.51
C TRP A 271 -7.40 -0.81 -0.95
N VAL A 272 -8.22 -1.26 -1.91
CA VAL A 272 -7.88 -1.19 -3.34
C VAL A 272 -7.61 0.27 -3.76
N CYS A 273 -8.37 1.23 -3.23
CA CYS A 273 -8.16 2.65 -3.49
C CYS A 273 -6.79 3.12 -2.99
N CYS A 274 -6.44 2.82 -1.74
CA CYS A 274 -5.17 3.22 -1.14
C CYS A 274 -3.98 2.57 -1.86
N MET A 275 -4.09 1.28 -2.20
CA MET A 275 -3.10 0.58 -3.02
C MET A 275 -2.92 1.21 -4.40
N THR A 276 -4.03 1.62 -5.02
CA THR A 276 -4.00 2.29 -6.32
C THR A 276 -3.33 3.65 -6.22
N GLU A 277 -3.65 4.46 -5.21
CA GLU A 277 -3.03 5.76 -4.96
C GLU A 277 -1.52 5.65 -4.73
N PHE A 278 -1.08 4.66 -3.94
CA PHE A 278 0.33 4.35 -3.73
C PHE A 278 1.05 4.02 -5.05
N ILE A 279 0.49 3.07 -5.83
CA ILE A 279 1.09 2.64 -7.10
C ILE A 279 1.15 3.80 -8.09
N LEU A 280 0.07 4.58 -8.22
CA LEU A 280 0.00 5.70 -9.15
C LEU A 280 0.99 6.80 -8.81
N SER A 281 1.08 7.19 -7.53
CA SER A 281 2.03 8.22 -7.08
C SER A 281 3.46 7.79 -7.38
N THR A 282 3.77 6.51 -7.16
CA THR A 282 5.11 5.95 -7.43
C THR A 282 5.40 5.86 -8.94
N ILE A 283 4.41 5.51 -9.76
CA ILE A 283 4.53 5.50 -11.23
C ILE A 283 4.80 6.91 -11.76
N VAL A 284 4.09 7.91 -11.25
CA VAL A 284 4.27 9.31 -11.64
C VAL A 284 5.69 9.77 -11.34
N ALA A 285 6.19 9.53 -10.13
CA ALA A 285 7.59 9.82 -9.77
C ALA A 285 8.60 9.05 -10.65
N TYR A 286 8.29 7.80 -11.01
CA TYR A 286 9.13 7.00 -11.90
C TYR A 286 9.23 7.60 -13.30
N PHE A 287 8.11 8.00 -13.89
CA PHE A 287 8.12 8.63 -15.22
C PHE A 287 8.80 9.99 -15.21
N GLU A 288 8.66 10.75 -14.14
CA GLU A 288 9.38 12.01 -13.95
C GLU A 288 10.91 11.79 -13.89
N SER A 289 11.35 10.77 -13.15
CA SER A 289 12.77 10.36 -13.09
C SER A 289 13.29 9.84 -14.44
N GLU A 290 12.53 9.03 -15.17
CA GLU A 290 12.94 8.56 -16.50
C GLU A 290 13.02 9.70 -17.52
N TYR A 291 12.08 10.64 -17.46
CA TYR A 291 12.09 11.82 -18.33
C TYR A 291 13.31 12.70 -18.03
N PHE A 292 13.60 12.93 -16.75
CA PHE A 292 14.82 13.59 -16.30
C PHE A 292 16.09 12.91 -16.82
N ASN A 293 16.17 11.58 -16.70
CA ASN A 293 17.30 10.79 -17.20
C ASN A 293 17.55 10.98 -18.71
N ARG A 294 16.48 11.02 -19.52
CA ARG A 294 16.60 11.25 -20.97
C ARG A 294 17.16 12.64 -21.27
N GLN A 295 16.70 13.65 -20.55
CA GLN A 295 17.21 15.01 -20.71
C GLN A 295 18.68 15.12 -20.28
N LEU A 296 19.04 14.56 -19.13
CA LEU A 296 20.42 14.55 -18.62
C LEU A 296 21.40 13.88 -19.59
N ALA A 297 20.97 12.84 -20.31
CA ALA A 297 21.78 12.17 -21.32
C ALA A 297 22.06 13.03 -22.58
N THR A 298 21.44 14.21 -22.69
CA THR A 298 21.67 15.17 -23.79
C THR A 298 22.57 16.34 -23.42
N VAL A 299 22.99 16.45 -22.16
CA VAL A 299 23.87 17.53 -21.68
C VAL A 299 25.15 17.60 -22.50
N GLY A 300 25.50 18.81 -22.94
CA GLY A 300 26.71 19.10 -23.73
C GLY A 300 26.58 18.81 -25.23
N LYS A 301 25.46 18.25 -25.71
CA LYS A 301 25.24 18.01 -27.16
C LYS A 301 24.73 19.24 -27.91
N ASN A 302 24.10 20.17 -27.21
CA ASN A 302 23.39 21.30 -27.80
C ASN A 302 24.30 22.52 -28.06
N GLY A 303 25.61 22.41 -27.82
CA GLY A 303 26.56 23.53 -27.94
C GLY A 303 26.38 24.65 -26.91
N ARG A 304 25.51 24.46 -25.90
CA ARG A 304 25.40 25.33 -24.71
C ARG A 304 26.58 25.10 -23.77
N ASP A 305 26.83 26.05 -22.87
CA ASP A 305 27.83 25.86 -21.82
C ASP A 305 27.43 24.67 -20.93
N THR A 306 28.22 23.60 -20.99
CA THR A 306 28.01 22.36 -20.25
C THR A 306 27.93 22.62 -18.75
N ALA A 307 28.66 23.61 -18.21
CA ALA A 307 28.65 23.89 -16.78
C ALA A 307 27.29 24.46 -16.31
N GLU A 308 26.73 25.42 -17.05
CA GLU A 308 25.42 26.01 -16.76
C GLU A 308 24.29 24.98 -16.95
N GLU A 309 24.34 24.21 -18.04
CA GLU A 309 23.35 23.17 -18.32
C GLU A 309 23.37 22.09 -17.21
N LEU A 310 24.55 21.68 -16.76
CA LEU A 310 24.69 20.70 -15.68
C LEU A 310 24.20 21.23 -14.34
N LEU A 311 24.42 22.51 -14.03
CA LEU A 311 23.89 23.16 -12.83
C LEU A 311 22.36 23.22 -12.85
N GLU A 312 21.75 23.51 -14.00
CA GLU A 312 20.29 23.48 -14.17
C GLU A 312 19.74 22.07 -13.89
N PHE A 313 20.39 21.03 -14.41
CA PHE A 313 20.01 19.64 -14.15
C PHE A 313 20.22 19.21 -12.70
N TYR A 314 21.25 19.71 -12.03
CA TYR A 314 21.44 19.50 -10.60
C TYR A 314 20.27 20.06 -9.79
N LEU A 315 19.86 21.30 -10.06
CA LEU A 315 18.70 21.91 -9.37
C LEU A 315 17.41 21.14 -9.64
N LYS A 316 17.19 20.67 -10.87
CA LYS A 316 16.06 19.79 -11.20
C LYS A 316 16.12 18.45 -10.46
N HIS A 317 17.32 17.89 -10.27
CA HIS A 317 17.50 16.66 -9.48
C HIS A 317 17.12 16.89 -8.01
N CYS A 318 17.48 18.03 -7.40
CA CYS A 318 17.05 18.36 -6.04
C CYS A 318 15.52 18.40 -5.92
N LEU A 319 14.84 19.02 -6.89
CA LEU A 319 13.37 19.03 -6.91
C LEU A 319 12.78 17.62 -7.09
N LEU A 320 13.40 16.76 -7.90
CA LEU A 320 13.00 15.37 -8.05
C LEU A 320 13.24 14.57 -6.75
N ALA A 321 14.33 14.84 -6.04
CA ALA A 321 14.60 14.24 -4.75
C ALA A 321 13.53 14.65 -3.72
N ASP A 322 13.10 15.93 -3.70
CA ASP A 322 12.00 16.39 -2.85
C ASP A 322 10.69 15.64 -3.13
N VAL A 323 10.38 15.33 -4.40
CA VAL A 323 9.23 14.49 -4.77
C VAL A 323 9.35 13.10 -4.18
N ILE A 324 10.53 12.48 -4.29
CA ILE A 324 10.78 11.12 -3.78
C ILE A 324 10.71 11.10 -2.26
N TYR A 325 11.26 12.09 -1.56
CA TYR A 325 11.15 12.21 -0.10
C TYR A 325 9.72 12.45 0.35
N ALA A 326 8.95 13.28 -0.35
CA ALA A 326 7.54 13.49 -0.05
C ALA A 326 6.73 12.19 -0.23
N LEU A 327 7.06 11.41 -1.27
CA LEU A 327 6.45 10.13 -1.53
C LEU A 327 6.83 9.10 -0.46
N ASP A 328 8.10 9.03 -0.07
CA ASP A 328 8.59 8.13 0.98
C ASP A 328 7.91 8.45 2.32
N ARG A 329 7.99 9.69 2.78
CA ARG A 329 7.34 10.17 4.01
C ARG A 329 5.84 9.85 4.06
N THR A 330 5.17 9.87 2.91
CA THR A 330 3.73 9.59 2.83
C THR A 330 3.43 8.10 2.99
N PHE A 331 4.28 7.22 2.42
CA PHE A 331 3.99 5.80 2.27
C PHE A 331 4.91 4.85 3.03
N GLU A 332 5.95 5.30 3.72
CA GLU A 332 6.93 4.42 4.39
C GLU A 332 6.27 3.46 5.39
N VAL A 333 5.38 3.99 6.24
CA VAL A 333 4.67 3.20 7.27
C VAL A 333 3.62 2.32 6.63
N TYR A 334 2.93 2.84 5.62
CA TYR A 334 1.93 2.07 4.85
C TYR A 334 2.59 0.87 4.17
N THR A 335 3.72 1.09 3.49
CA THR A 335 4.49 0.05 2.79
C THR A 335 4.98 -1.00 3.79
N PHE A 336 5.49 -0.59 4.95
CA PHE A 336 5.88 -1.52 6.01
C PHE A 336 4.74 -2.43 6.46
N VAL A 337 3.60 -1.84 6.85
CA VAL A 337 2.51 -2.65 7.39
C VAL A 337 1.85 -3.50 6.31
N MET A 338 1.73 -3.00 5.08
CA MET A 338 1.19 -3.75 3.95
C MET A 338 2.11 -4.89 3.54
N LEU A 339 3.42 -4.68 3.46
CA LEU A 339 4.37 -5.74 3.12
C LEU A 339 4.44 -6.79 4.24
N GLY A 340 4.51 -6.34 5.51
CA GLY A 340 4.55 -7.22 6.68
C GLY A 340 3.30 -8.10 6.84
N SER A 341 2.13 -7.60 6.43
CA SER A 341 0.88 -8.38 6.45
C SER A 341 0.64 -9.18 5.16
N ASN A 342 1.10 -8.71 4.00
CA ASN A 342 0.88 -9.40 2.73
C ASN A 342 1.77 -10.63 2.54
N ILE A 343 2.98 -10.65 3.11
CA ILE A 343 3.85 -11.84 3.09
C ILE A 343 3.16 -13.06 3.74
N PRO A 344 2.73 -13.02 5.02
CA PRO A 344 2.04 -14.17 5.62
C PRO A 344 0.74 -14.49 4.89
N THR A 345 -0.01 -13.48 4.41
CA THR A 345 -1.23 -13.70 3.63
C THR A 345 -0.97 -14.48 2.34
N THR A 346 0.13 -14.17 1.63
CA THR A 346 0.53 -14.86 0.41
C THR A 346 0.91 -16.31 0.71
N ILE A 347 1.67 -16.54 1.78
CA ILE A 347 2.05 -17.88 2.25
C ILE A 347 0.81 -18.73 2.54
N PHE A 348 -0.12 -18.22 3.35
CA PHE A 348 -1.34 -18.95 3.73
C PHE A 348 -2.29 -19.16 2.53
N SER A 349 -2.38 -18.19 1.63
CA SER A 349 -3.14 -18.33 0.39
C SER A 349 -2.58 -19.42 -0.52
N LEU A 350 -1.25 -19.45 -0.69
CA LEU A 350 -0.57 -20.50 -1.47
C LEU A 350 -0.73 -21.87 -0.81
N LEU A 351 -0.59 -21.94 0.52
CA LEU A 351 -0.83 -23.18 1.27
C LEU A 351 -2.27 -23.68 1.05
N ALA A 352 -3.28 -22.81 1.17
CA ALA A 352 -4.68 -23.15 0.91
C ALA A 352 -4.89 -23.66 -0.53
N PHE A 353 -4.25 -23.00 -1.50
CA PHE A 353 -4.29 -23.41 -2.90
C PHE A 353 -3.69 -24.81 -3.12
N PHE A 354 -2.49 -25.08 -2.61
CA PHE A 354 -1.84 -26.39 -2.77
C PHE A 354 -2.59 -27.51 -2.05
N ILE A 355 -3.21 -27.22 -0.89
CA ILE A 355 -4.06 -28.19 -0.19
C ILE A 355 -5.30 -28.50 -1.03
N ASN A 356 -5.99 -27.48 -1.55
CA ASN A 356 -7.17 -27.68 -2.39
C ASN A 356 -6.86 -28.39 -3.70
N LEU A 357 -5.69 -28.12 -4.30
CA LEU A 357 -5.26 -28.79 -5.52
C LEU A 357 -5.14 -30.31 -5.33
N ARG A 358 -4.84 -30.79 -4.12
CA ARG A 358 -4.82 -32.22 -3.79
C ARG A 358 -6.20 -32.83 -3.57
N ILE A 359 -7.19 -32.03 -3.16
CA ILE A 359 -8.55 -32.50 -2.89
C ILE A 359 -9.36 -32.51 -4.19
N SER A 360 -9.42 -31.38 -4.89
CA SER A 360 -10.20 -31.21 -6.12
C SER A 360 -9.76 -29.96 -6.89
N TRP A 361 -9.70 -30.05 -8.22
CA TRP A 361 -9.37 -28.91 -9.07
C TRP A 361 -10.42 -27.78 -8.94
N TYR A 362 -11.69 -28.11 -8.71
CA TYR A 362 -12.76 -27.12 -8.52
C TYR A 362 -12.53 -26.28 -7.25
N ALA A 363 -12.11 -26.92 -6.15
CA ALA A 363 -11.78 -26.24 -4.91
C ALA A 363 -10.53 -25.35 -5.06
N ALA A 364 -9.56 -25.77 -5.87
CA ALA A 364 -8.38 -24.97 -6.19
C ALA A 364 -8.72 -23.76 -7.07
N ALA A 365 -9.65 -23.91 -8.01
CA ALA A 365 -10.14 -22.80 -8.84
C ALA A 365 -10.80 -21.70 -8.00
N PHE A 366 -11.46 -22.06 -6.89
CA PHE A 366 -12.06 -21.10 -5.96
C PHE A 366 -11.02 -20.31 -5.14
N THR A 367 -9.87 -20.91 -4.80
CA THR A 367 -8.81 -20.21 -4.05
C THR A 367 -7.82 -19.45 -4.94
N PHE A 368 -7.78 -19.77 -6.24
CA PHE A 368 -6.88 -19.14 -7.20
C PHE A 368 -7.01 -17.60 -7.26
N PRO A 369 -8.22 -16.99 -7.28
CA PRO A 369 -8.36 -15.54 -7.22
C PRO A 369 -7.64 -14.93 -6.01
N SER A 370 -7.75 -15.53 -4.83
CA SER A 370 -7.08 -15.04 -3.62
C SER A 370 -5.56 -14.99 -3.79
N VAL A 371 -4.97 -16.07 -4.31
CA VAL A 371 -3.54 -16.14 -4.61
C VAL A 371 -3.13 -15.07 -5.61
N MET A 372 -3.91 -14.88 -6.68
CA MET A 372 -3.64 -13.84 -7.68
C MET A 372 -3.65 -12.44 -7.06
N VAL A 373 -4.65 -12.12 -6.22
CA VAL A 373 -4.70 -10.83 -5.52
C VAL A 373 -3.48 -10.63 -4.64
N CYS A 374 -3.08 -11.63 -3.85
CA CYS A 374 -1.92 -11.54 -2.97
C CYS A 374 -0.61 -11.32 -3.75
N MET A 375 -0.40 -12.09 -4.83
CA MET A 375 0.80 -11.98 -5.66
C MET A 375 0.87 -10.63 -6.38
N ILE A 376 -0.26 -10.17 -6.93
CA ILE A 376 -0.33 -8.88 -7.61
C ILE A 376 -0.09 -7.74 -6.62
N THR A 377 -0.66 -7.82 -5.41
CA THR A 377 -0.40 -6.84 -4.34
C THR A 377 1.07 -6.82 -3.97
N LEU A 378 1.69 -8.00 -3.83
CA LEU A 378 3.11 -8.11 -3.51
C LEU A 378 3.98 -7.48 -4.61
N VAL A 379 3.67 -7.74 -5.88
CA VAL A 379 4.33 -7.13 -7.03
C VAL A 379 4.11 -5.62 -7.05
N GLY A 380 2.90 -5.14 -6.76
CA GLY A 380 2.60 -3.70 -6.68
C GLY A 380 3.40 -2.99 -5.59
N LEU A 381 3.47 -3.59 -4.39
CA LEU A 381 4.21 -3.05 -3.23
C LEU A 381 5.72 -3.06 -3.44
N THR A 382 6.26 -3.94 -4.27
CA THR A 382 7.70 -4.16 -4.36
C THR A 382 8.32 -3.78 -5.71
N ALA A 383 7.70 -4.17 -6.83
CA ALA A 383 8.25 -3.94 -8.16
C ALA A 383 8.13 -2.48 -8.62
N VAL A 384 7.05 -1.79 -8.26
CA VAL A 384 6.85 -0.38 -8.67
C VAL A 384 7.86 0.55 -7.98
N PRO A 385 8.04 0.51 -6.65
CA PRO A 385 9.09 1.30 -6.00
C PRO A 385 10.50 0.91 -6.41
N ALA A 386 10.77 -0.38 -6.64
CA ALA A 386 12.08 -0.83 -7.11
C ALA A 386 12.40 -0.31 -8.53
N LYS A 387 11.39 -0.11 -9.39
CA LYS A 387 11.58 0.55 -10.69
C LYS A 387 11.92 2.03 -10.52
N LEU A 388 11.26 2.74 -9.61
CA LEU A 388 11.60 4.12 -9.26
C LEU A 388 13.05 4.21 -8.78
N HIS A 389 13.44 3.42 -7.79
CA HIS A 389 14.82 3.39 -7.29
C HIS A 389 15.85 3.02 -8.39
N SER A 390 15.50 2.07 -9.26
CA SER A 390 16.34 1.73 -10.41
C SER A 390 16.44 2.86 -11.45
N SER A 391 15.49 3.79 -11.51
CA SER A 391 15.55 4.96 -12.39
C SER A 391 16.46 6.04 -11.79
N VAL A 392 16.33 6.29 -10.49
CA VAL A 392 17.16 7.23 -9.75
C VAL A 392 18.64 6.87 -9.84
N THR A 393 18.97 5.60 -9.59
CA THR A 393 20.35 5.08 -9.66
C THR A 393 20.95 5.12 -11.08
N LYS A 394 20.14 5.23 -12.14
CA LYS A 394 20.68 5.43 -13.51
C LYS A 394 21.30 6.82 -13.70
N ILE A 395 20.92 7.82 -12.90
CA ILE A 395 21.43 9.19 -13.01
C ILE A 395 22.96 9.18 -12.91
N GLU A 396 23.50 8.49 -11.91
CA GLU A 396 24.94 8.33 -11.69
C GLU A 396 25.63 7.75 -12.94
N LYS A 397 25.08 6.65 -13.47
CA LYS A 397 25.62 5.99 -14.66
C LYS A 397 25.62 6.93 -15.88
N ILE A 398 24.57 7.73 -16.06
CA ILE A 398 24.46 8.68 -17.17
C ILE A 398 25.53 9.77 -17.03
N LEU A 399 25.74 10.31 -15.83
CA LEU A 399 26.78 11.30 -15.55
C LEU A 399 28.17 10.78 -15.88
N TYR A 400 28.53 9.56 -15.44
CA TYR A 400 29.84 8.97 -15.75
C TYR A 400 30.02 8.63 -17.23
N THR A 401 28.96 8.22 -17.93
CA THR A 401 29.06 7.80 -19.33
C THR A 401 29.10 9.00 -20.30
N ASN A 402 28.68 10.19 -19.86
CA ASN A 402 28.59 11.35 -20.73
C ASN A 402 29.98 11.96 -21.04
N LYS A 403 30.52 11.60 -22.21
CA LYS A 403 31.81 12.11 -22.71
C LYS A 403 31.86 13.64 -22.82
N TYR A 404 30.74 14.33 -23.02
CA TYR A 404 30.73 15.79 -23.14
C TYR A 404 31.00 16.51 -21.81
N ILE A 405 30.80 15.82 -20.69
CA ILE A 405 31.14 16.31 -19.34
C ILE A 405 32.63 16.12 -19.06
N TRP A 406 33.19 14.98 -19.46
CA TRP A 406 34.56 14.56 -19.07
C TRP A 406 35.65 14.75 -20.14
N ALA A 407 35.32 14.82 -21.43
CA ALA A 407 36.34 14.98 -22.47
C ALA A 407 36.94 16.39 -22.53
N PRO A 408 36.13 17.48 -22.49
CA PRO A 408 36.68 18.82 -22.31
C PRO A 408 37.07 18.98 -20.85
N PHE A 409 38.38 19.05 -20.58
CA PHE A 409 38.86 19.32 -19.23
C PHE A 409 38.53 20.77 -18.85
N CYS A 410 37.40 20.96 -18.17
CA CYS A 410 36.98 22.23 -17.61
C CYS A 410 36.77 22.04 -16.10
N GLU A 411 37.60 22.72 -15.30
CA GLU A 411 37.60 22.60 -13.84
C GLU A 411 36.21 22.85 -13.24
N LYS A 412 35.50 23.88 -13.73
CA LYS A 412 34.14 24.21 -13.27
C LYS A 412 33.16 23.07 -13.53
N THR A 413 33.14 22.52 -14.74
CA THR A 413 32.24 21.41 -15.12
C THR A 413 32.51 20.17 -14.28
N TYR A 414 33.79 19.88 -14.01
CA TYR A 414 34.19 18.75 -13.18
C TYR A 414 33.75 18.92 -11.73
N GLN A 415 33.94 20.10 -11.14
CA GLN A 415 33.49 20.37 -9.76
C GLN A 415 31.98 20.19 -9.62
N ILE A 416 31.19 20.75 -10.55
CA ILE A 416 29.73 20.59 -10.54
C ILE A 416 29.34 19.12 -10.73
N ALA A 417 29.96 18.41 -11.67
CA ALA A 417 29.68 16.99 -11.90
C ALA A 417 29.99 16.13 -10.67
N GLN A 418 31.10 16.38 -9.98
CA GLN A 418 31.47 15.66 -8.76
C GLN A 418 30.49 15.93 -7.62
N VAL A 419 30.10 17.20 -7.40
CA VAL A 419 29.09 17.55 -6.39
C VAL A 419 27.74 16.91 -6.72
N PHE A 420 27.36 16.89 -7.99
CA PHE A 420 26.12 16.28 -8.44
C PHE A 420 26.15 14.76 -8.20
N ILE A 421 27.23 14.07 -8.60
CA ILE A 421 27.39 12.63 -8.32
C ILE A 421 27.34 12.34 -6.82
N ALA A 422 28.00 13.15 -5.99
CA ALA A 422 27.97 12.99 -4.54
C ALA A 422 26.55 13.10 -3.97
N HIS A 423 25.70 13.99 -4.51
CA HIS A 423 24.29 14.09 -4.11
C HIS A 423 23.45 12.91 -4.60
N VAL A 424 23.70 12.44 -5.84
CA VAL A 424 22.98 11.28 -6.39
C VAL A 424 23.29 9.99 -5.61
N ASN A 425 24.49 9.89 -5.04
CA ASN A 425 24.95 8.73 -4.28
C ASN A 425 24.47 8.71 -2.82
N GLN A 426 23.53 9.58 -2.44
CA GLN A 426 22.84 9.48 -1.16
C GLN A 426 22.06 8.15 -1.11
N THR A 427 22.37 7.29 -0.14
CA THR A 427 21.96 5.87 -0.08
C THR A 427 20.46 5.63 0.08
N ASP A 428 19.70 6.69 0.34
CA ASP A 428 18.32 6.59 0.81
C ASP A 428 17.29 7.20 -0.16
N LEU A 429 17.68 7.49 -1.41
CA LEU A 429 16.74 8.03 -2.40
C LEU A 429 15.86 6.91 -3.00
N GLY A 430 14.67 6.74 -2.43
CA GLY A 430 13.65 5.79 -2.86
C GLY A 430 12.50 5.70 -1.87
N VAL A 431 11.59 4.75 -2.08
CA VAL A 431 10.55 4.43 -1.09
C VAL A 431 11.13 3.43 -0.11
N SER A 432 11.15 3.79 1.16
CA SER A 432 11.64 3.02 2.27
C SER A 432 10.53 2.22 2.95
N VAL A 433 10.93 1.15 3.62
CA VAL A 433 10.09 0.35 4.49
C VAL A 433 10.32 0.84 5.92
N TRP A 434 9.56 1.87 6.32
CA TRP A 434 9.68 2.54 7.63
C TRP A 434 11.12 3.00 7.94
N GLY A 435 11.81 3.58 6.96
CA GLY A 435 13.20 4.03 7.11
C GLY A 435 14.25 2.93 7.27
N PHE A 436 13.87 1.64 7.37
CA PHE A 436 14.83 0.54 7.55
C PHE A 436 15.55 0.14 6.27
N ALA A 437 14.81 0.09 5.15
CA ALA A 437 15.34 -0.40 3.89
C ALA A 437 14.59 0.20 2.70
N VAL A 438 15.32 0.67 1.70
CA VAL A 438 14.74 1.09 0.41
C VAL A 438 14.24 -0.13 -0.36
N VAL A 439 13.01 -0.05 -0.87
CA VAL A 439 12.39 -1.10 -1.68
C VAL A 439 13.14 -1.21 -3.01
N SER A 440 14.02 -2.21 -3.08
CA SER A 440 14.96 -2.42 -4.17
C SER A 440 14.81 -3.83 -4.78
N LYS A 441 15.48 -4.09 -5.90
CA LYS A 441 15.46 -5.42 -6.56
C LYS A 441 15.93 -6.56 -5.62
N PRO A 442 16.99 -6.39 -4.80
CA PRO A 442 17.35 -7.37 -3.79
C PRO A 442 16.22 -7.67 -2.80
N LEU A 443 15.49 -6.66 -2.32
CA LEU A 443 14.37 -6.86 -1.39
C LEU A 443 13.24 -7.70 -2.02
N ILE A 444 12.94 -7.49 -3.31
CA ILE A 444 11.99 -8.33 -4.06
C ILE A 444 12.44 -9.78 -4.03
N LEU A 445 13.71 -10.03 -4.37
CA LEU A 445 14.26 -11.38 -4.44
C LEU A 445 14.19 -12.07 -3.07
N THR A 446 14.61 -11.37 -2.01
CA THR A 446 14.53 -11.88 -0.64
C THR A 446 13.09 -12.21 -0.24
N THR A 447 12.13 -11.34 -0.57
CA THR A 447 10.72 -11.55 -0.22
C THR A 447 10.13 -12.78 -0.93
N VAL A 448 10.43 -12.94 -2.22
CA VAL A 448 10.00 -14.12 -3.00
C VAL A 448 10.68 -15.38 -2.48
N SER A 449 12.00 -15.35 -2.23
CA SER A 449 12.75 -16.47 -1.70
C SER A 449 12.23 -16.90 -0.32
N LEU A 450 11.98 -15.96 0.60
CA LEU A 450 11.42 -16.27 1.92
C LEU A 450 10.03 -16.91 1.80
N THR A 451 9.17 -16.37 0.92
CA THR A 451 7.83 -16.91 0.67
C THR A 451 7.91 -18.36 0.18
N ILE A 452 8.79 -18.64 -0.79
CA ILE A 452 8.98 -19.99 -1.34
C ILE A 452 9.59 -20.94 -0.31
N THR A 453 10.63 -20.53 0.40
CA THR A 453 11.30 -21.36 1.42
C THR A 453 10.34 -21.72 2.55
N TYR A 454 9.59 -20.75 3.06
CA TYR A 454 8.65 -21.00 4.15
C TYR A 454 7.46 -21.85 3.67
N LEU A 455 6.95 -21.61 2.47
CA LEU A 455 5.93 -22.47 1.87
C LEU A 455 6.41 -23.92 1.71
N SER A 456 7.65 -24.11 1.20
CA SER A 456 8.27 -25.43 1.06
C SER A 456 8.37 -26.14 2.41
N PHE A 457 8.84 -25.43 3.44
CA PHE A 457 8.93 -25.94 4.81
C PHE A 457 7.56 -26.36 5.36
N LEU A 458 6.52 -25.53 5.20
CA LEU A 458 5.16 -25.85 5.63
C LEU A 458 4.59 -27.08 4.90
N LEU A 459 4.81 -27.19 3.59
CA LEU A 459 4.37 -28.33 2.79
C LEU A 459 5.08 -29.63 3.21
N GLN A 460 6.37 -29.57 3.52
CA GLN A 460 7.14 -30.70 4.01
C GLN A 460 6.67 -31.14 5.39
N MET A 461 6.53 -30.23 6.36
CA MET A 461 6.04 -30.57 7.69
C MET A 461 4.66 -31.24 7.62
N LYS A 462 3.73 -30.71 6.82
CA LYS A 462 2.40 -31.32 6.68
C LYS A 462 2.45 -32.72 6.06
N SER A 463 3.35 -32.97 5.10
CA SER A 463 3.49 -34.30 4.49
C SER A 463 3.92 -35.36 5.49
N SER A 464 4.68 -34.99 6.52
CA SER A 464 5.12 -35.87 7.61
C SER A 464 3.99 -36.23 8.59
N PHE A 465 2.91 -35.43 8.66
CA PHE A 465 1.78 -35.65 9.58
C PHE A 465 0.63 -36.46 8.98
N VAL A 466 0.65 -36.77 7.67
CA VAL A 466 -0.35 -37.68 7.08
C VAL A 466 0.14 -39.11 7.32
N PRO A 467 -0.42 -39.88 8.27
CA PRO A 467 0.05 -41.23 8.53
C PRO A 467 -0.31 -42.09 7.31
N SER A 468 0.63 -42.90 6.85
CA SER A 468 0.50 -43.85 5.72
C SER A 468 -0.61 -44.90 5.86
N ARG A 469 -1.48 -44.80 6.87
CA ARG A 469 -2.53 -45.79 7.17
C ARG A 469 -3.64 -45.87 6.12
N VAL A 470 -3.77 -44.89 5.21
CA VAL A 470 -4.74 -44.97 4.10
C VAL A 470 -4.21 -45.77 2.92
N ALA A 471 -2.91 -46.03 2.84
CA ALA A 471 -2.34 -46.82 1.73
C ALA A 471 -2.58 -48.34 1.86
N ASN A 472 -2.87 -48.85 3.06
CA ASN A 472 -3.05 -50.30 3.28
C ASN A 472 -4.52 -50.75 3.28
N SER A 473 -5.50 -49.85 3.30
CA SER A 473 -6.93 -50.24 3.26
C SER A 473 -7.49 -50.40 1.85
N THR A 474 -6.84 -49.85 0.82
CA THR A 474 -7.25 -50.04 -0.58
C THR A 474 -6.57 -51.23 -1.27
N ALA A 475 -5.57 -51.85 -0.64
CA ALA A 475 -4.94 -53.08 -1.14
C ALA A 475 -5.65 -54.38 -0.68
N ALA A 476 -6.67 -54.28 0.19
CA ALA A 476 -7.42 -55.44 0.70
C ALA A 476 -8.78 -55.66 0.01
N THR A 477 -9.14 -54.82 -0.96
CA THR A 477 -10.33 -54.99 -1.80
C THR A 477 -10.03 -54.55 -3.22
N PHE A 478 -9.27 -55.37 -3.93
CA PHE A 478 -9.37 -55.57 -5.38
C PHE A 478 -9.04 -57.02 -5.71
#